data_AF-A0A1H5G582-F1
#
_entry.id   AF-A0A1H5G582-F1
#
_cell.length_a   1.000
_cell.length_b   1.000
_cell.length_c   1.000
_cell.angle_alpha   90.00
_cell.angle_beta   90.00
_cell.angle_gamma   90.00
#
_symmetry.space_group_name_H-M   'P 1'
#
loop_
_entity.id
_entity.type
_entity.pdbx_description
1 polymer ?
#
loop_
_entity_poly.entity_id
_entity_poly.type
_entity_poly.pdbx_seq_one_letter_code
_entity_poly.pdbx_strand_id
1 'polypeptide(L)'
;MAERSEGGVIGLSISDERLTLFDFSEPIFTEHIVLVVQKGREFPYQNITDLKDKLIGTSYGTAYDETVANGTLTIVGFNDTRSGLGMLQRGRIDAILLGSSIDISRLAQSWPGLHPDAFTTLPVPVKSDSKHMGIAKALKMGWFLEQFNQCLKNGHDTGFFAPIIYQYSN
;
A
#
# COMPACT_ATOMS: atom_id res chain seq x y z
N MET A 1 -15.34 14.78 -13.41
CA MET A 1 -16.21 15.48 -12.43
C MET A 1 -15.40 16.19 -11.33
N ALA A 2 -14.15 15.82 -11.03
CA ALA A 2 -13.25 16.65 -10.18
C ALA A 2 -12.39 17.65 -10.97
N GLU A 3 -12.08 17.36 -12.24
CA GLU A 3 -11.36 18.27 -13.15
C GLU A 3 -12.14 19.55 -13.51
N ARG A 4 -13.42 19.65 -13.10
CA ARG A 4 -14.26 20.84 -13.34
C ARG A 4 -14.29 21.81 -12.15
N SER A 5 -13.45 21.61 -11.13
CA SER A 5 -13.33 22.52 -9.98
C SER A 5 -14.61 22.68 -9.12
N GLU A 6 -15.54 21.73 -9.20
CA GLU A 6 -16.88 21.84 -8.57
C GLU A 6 -17.09 20.94 -7.34
N GLY A 7 -16.04 20.28 -6.82
CA GLY A 7 -16.25 19.41 -5.65
C GLY A 7 -14.99 18.88 -4.95
N GLY A 8 -15.23 18.04 -3.95
CA GLY A 8 -14.21 17.28 -3.24
C GLY A 8 -14.08 15.84 -3.76
N VAL A 9 -12.90 15.26 -3.59
CA VAL A 9 -12.57 13.88 -3.94
C VAL A 9 -11.99 13.19 -2.72
N ILE A 10 -12.48 11.99 -2.40
CA ILE A 10 -11.94 11.14 -1.32
C ILE A 10 -11.05 10.07 -1.95
N GLY A 11 -9.94 9.72 -1.28
CA GLY A 11 -9.03 8.67 -1.74
C GLY A 11 -7.91 9.18 -2.64
N LEU A 12 -7.61 10.48 -2.60
CA LEU A 12 -6.66 11.12 -3.49
C LEU A 12 -5.24 11.05 -2.91
N SER A 13 -4.28 10.57 -3.70
CA SER A 13 -2.85 10.69 -3.38
C SER A 13 -2.35 12.10 -3.68
N ILE A 14 -1.46 12.60 -2.84
CA ILE A 14 -0.78 13.89 -3.05
C ILE A 14 0.28 13.74 -4.16
N SER A 15 0.37 14.75 -5.02
CA SER A 15 1.41 14.92 -6.05
C SER A 15 1.58 16.41 -6.33
N ASP A 16 2.72 16.81 -6.89
CA ASP A 16 3.01 18.21 -7.18
C ASP A 16 1.94 18.86 -8.06
N GLU A 17 1.48 18.17 -9.09
CA GLU A 17 0.39 18.63 -9.96
C GLU A 17 -0.89 18.89 -9.15
N ARG A 18 -1.29 17.95 -8.29
CA ARG A 18 -2.53 18.04 -7.51
C ARG A 18 -2.45 19.09 -6.40
N LEU A 19 -1.28 19.36 -5.84
CA LEU A 19 -1.08 20.43 -4.86
C LEU A 19 -1.39 21.82 -5.44
N THR A 20 -1.26 21.99 -6.75
CA THR A 20 -1.67 23.24 -7.41
C THR A 20 -3.20 23.40 -7.53
N LEU A 21 -3.94 22.29 -7.51
CA LEU A 21 -5.38 22.25 -7.78
C LEU A 21 -6.25 22.11 -6.53
N PHE A 22 -5.76 21.39 -5.50
CA PHE A 22 -6.54 20.99 -4.33
C PHE A 22 -5.91 21.44 -3.01
N ASP A 23 -6.76 21.76 -2.03
CA ASP A 23 -6.42 21.72 -0.61
C ASP A 23 -6.72 20.32 -0.08
N PHE A 24 -5.88 19.81 0.84
CA PHE A 24 -5.95 18.43 1.31
C PHE A 24 -6.27 18.33 2.80
N SER A 25 -7.00 17.28 3.17
CA SER A 25 -7.18 16.86 4.56
C SER A 25 -5.91 16.21 5.12
N GLU A 26 -5.90 15.91 6.41
CA GLU A 26 -5.04 14.89 6.98
C GLU A 26 -5.29 13.52 6.29
N PRO A 27 -4.33 12.57 6.32
CA PRO A 27 -4.53 11.24 5.75
C PRO A 27 -5.75 10.53 6.34
N ILE A 28 -6.58 9.97 5.46
CA ILE A 28 -7.71 9.10 5.83
C ILE A 28 -7.24 7.66 5.99
N PHE A 29 -6.32 7.24 5.12
CA PHE A 29 -5.76 5.90 5.09
C PHE A 29 -4.37 5.95 4.47
N THR A 30 -3.42 5.19 4.99
CA THR A 30 -2.09 5.06 4.39
C THR A 30 -1.89 3.62 3.96
N GLU A 31 -1.77 3.41 2.65
CA GLU A 31 -1.38 2.11 2.12
C GLU A 31 0.13 2.02 2.08
N HIS A 32 0.68 0.89 2.50
CA HIS A 32 2.09 0.59 2.36
C HIS A 32 2.29 -0.55 1.38
N ILE A 33 3.21 -0.39 0.42
CA ILE A 33 3.75 -1.53 -0.31
C ILE A 33 4.91 -2.08 0.51
N VAL A 34 4.80 -3.33 0.90
CA VAL A 34 5.73 -4.03 1.80
C VAL A 34 6.35 -5.23 1.11
N LEU A 35 7.48 -5.69 1.64
CA LEU A 35 8.11 -6.93 1.24
C LEU A 35 7.63 -8.06 2.12
N VAL A 36 7.07 -9.09 1.50
CA VAL A 36 6.72 -10.34 2.16
C VAL A 36 7.76 -11.38 1.79
N VAL A 37 8.31 -12.04 2.80
CA VAL A 37 9.36 -13.05 2.67
C VAL A 37 8.91 -14.37 3.29
N GLN A 38 9.64 -15.45 3.00
CA GLN A 38 9.46 -16.69 3.74
C GLN A 38 9.96 -16.51 5.17
N LYS A 39 9.15 -16.93 6.15
CA LYS A 39 9.51 -16.89 7.57
C LYS A 39 10.80 -17.67 7.83
N GLY A 40 11.72 -17.08 8.57
CA GLY A 40 13.08 -17.62 8.78
C GLY A 40 14.07 -17.32 7.65
N ARG A 41 13.68 -16.56 6.63
CA ARG A 41 14.53 -16.05 5.55
C ARG A 41 14.45 -14.54 5.40
N GLU A 42 14.16 -13.85 6.50
CA GLU A 42 14.18 -12.40 6.58
C GLU A 42 15.59 -11.87 6.29
N PHE A 43 15.65 -10.67 5.73
CA PHE A 43 16.90 -9.98 5.47
C PHE A 43 16.74 -8.50 5.86
N PRO A 44 17.83 -7.83 6.24
CA PRO A 44 17.79 -6.40 6.53
C PRO A 44 17.40 -5.64 5.25
N TYR A 45 16.39 -4.79 5.36
CA TYR A 45 15.93 -3.93 4.27
C TYR A 45 15.64 -2.55 4.84
N GLN A 46 16.32 -1.53 4.33
CA GLN A 46 16.10 -0.13 4.68
C GLN A 46 15.74 0.70 3.46
N ASN A 47 16.23 0.33 2.28
CA ASN A 47 15.96 1.04 1.04
C ASN A 47 16.13 0.13 -0.18
N ILE A 48 15.71 0.61 -1.35
CA ILE A 48 15.65 -0.18 -2.58
C ILE A 48 17.00 -0.79 -3.00
N THR A 49 18.14 -0.19 -2.63
CA THR A 49 19.46 -0.72 -2.98
C THR A 49 19.81 -2.01 -2.22
N ASP A 50 19.17 -2.26 -1.07
CA ASP A 50 19.32 -3.50 -0.31
C ASP A 50 18.65 -4.71 -1.01
N LEU A 51 17.82 -4.44 -2.03
CA LEU A 51 17.20 -5.48 -2.87
C LEU A 51 18.07 -5.89 -4.05
N LYS A 52 19.28 -5.34 -4.15
CA LYS A 52 20.27 -5.78 -5.13
C LYS A 52 20.50 -7.28 -4.97
N ASP A 53 20.57 -7.99 -6.10
CA ASP A 53 20.75 -9.44 -6.19
C ASP A 53 19.60 -10.27 -5.59
N LYS A 54 18.47 -9.65 -5.22
CA LYS A 54 17.24 -10.35 -4.81
C LYS A 54 16.30 -10.56 -6.00
N LEU A 55 15.66 -11.73 -6.01
CA LEU A 55 14.55 -12.05 -6.90
C LEU A 55 13.24 -11.58 -6.26
N ILE A 56 12.68 -10.48 -6.77
CA ILE A 56 11.46 -9.87 -6.22
C ILE A 56 10.28 -10.23 -7.11
N GLY A 57 9.27 -10.88 -6.54
CA GLY A 57 8.03 -11.18 -7.23
C GLY A 57 7.05 -10.01 -7.22
N THR A 58 6.38 -9.75 -8.34
CA THR A 58 5.28 -8.79 -8.40
C THR A 58 4.19 -9.24 -9.37
N SER A 59 2.96 -8.73 -9.20
CA SER A 59 1.88 -9.01 -10.15
C SER A 59 2.05 -8.21 -11.44
N TYR A 60 1.73 -8.83 -12.58
CA TYR A 60 1.70 -8.13 -13.87
C TYR A 60 0.72 -6.94 -13.82
N GLY A 61 1.19 -5.74 -14.19
CA GLY A 61 0.40 -4.50 -14.18
C GLY A 61 0.69 -3.55 -13.01
N THR A 62 1.53 -3.96 -12.05
CA THR A 62 2.09 -3.04 -11.06
C THR A 62 3.32 -2.36 -11.65
N ALA A 63 3.14 -1.15 -12.19
CA ALA A 63 4.23 -0.38 -12.79
C ALA A 63 5.24 0.04 -11.69
N TYR A 64 6.39 -0.64 -11.66
CA TYR A 64 7.62 -0.21 -10.98
C TYR A 64 8.67 0.15 -12.03
N ASP A 65 8.24 0.85 -13.07
CA ASP A 65 8.99 1.01 -14.31
C ASP A 65 10.34 1.71 -14.09
N GLU A 66 10.44 2.68 -13.19
CA GLU A 66 11.68 3.44 -13.00
C GLU A 66 12.78 2.66 -12.24
N THR A 67 12.42 1.85 -11.24
CA THR A 67 13.39 1.09 -10.44
C THR A 67 13.85 -0.19 -11.13
N VAL A 68 12.95 -0.81 -11.91
CA VAL A 68 13.25 -1.95 -12.78
C VAL A 68 14.08 -1.52 -14.00
N ALA A 69 13.76 -0.36 -14.60
CA ALA A 69 14.53 0.17 -15.74
C ALA A 69 15.99 0.49 -15.38
N ASN A 70 16.27 0.88 -14.13
CA ASN A 70 17.63 1.17 -13.66
C ASN A 70 18.43 -0.09 -13.25
N GLY A 71 17.91 -1.30 -13.49
CA GLY A 71 18.65 -2.57 -13.30
C GLY A 71 18.96 -2.94 -11.85
N THR A 72 18.31 -2.29 -10.87
CA THR A 72 18.56 -2.51 -9.44
C THR A 72 17.76 -3.69 -8.87
N LEU A 73 16.73 -4.14 -9.58
CA LEU A 73 15.81 -5.19 -9.14
C LEU A 73 15.70 -6.28 -10.20
N THR A 74 15.80 -7.55 -9.78
CA THR A 74 15.42 -8.67 -10.64
C THR A 74 13.97 -9.03 -10.36
N ILE A 75 13.08 -8.71 -11.30
CA ILE A 75 11.64 -8.92 -11.13
C ILE A 75 11.19 -10.25 -11.73
N VAL A 76 10.34 -10.96 -11.00
CA VAL A 76 9.64 -12.15 -11.49
C VAL A 76 8.13 -11.90 -11.45
N GLY A 77 7.51 -11.84 -12.62
CA GLY A 77 6.07 -11.59 -12.73
C GLY A 77 5.22 -12.82 -12.38
N PHE A 78 4.09 -12.60 -11.71
CA PHE A 78 3.04 -13.60 -11.51
C PHE A 78 1.64 -13.05 -11.84
N ASN A 79 0.70 -13.94 -12.15
CA ASN A 79 -0.64 -13.55 -12.59
C ASN A 79 -1.58 -13.18 -11.43
N ASP A 80 -1.31 -13.70 -10.23
CA ASP A 80 -2.09 -13.42 -9.03
C ASP A 80 -1.27 -13.67 -7.75
N THR A 81 -1.65 -13.02 -6.65
CA THR A 81 -0.93 -13.06 -5.37
C THR A 81 -0.70 -14.48 -4.85
N ARG A 82 -1.63 -15.42 -5.08
CA ARG A 82 -1.46 -16.81 -4.60
C ARG A 82 -0.34 -17.52 -5.32
N SER A 83 -0.23 -17.30 -6.63
CA SER A 83 0.89 -17.80 -7.44
C SER A 83 2.22 -17.24 -6.94
N GLY A 84 2.27 -15.94 -6.61
CA GLY A 84 3.43 -15.30 -5.99
C GLY A 84 3.83 -15.91 -4.64
N LEU A 85 2.87 -16.09 -3.73
CA LEU A 85 3.09 -16.76 -2.44
C LEU A 85 3.60 -18.21 -2.63
N GLY A 86 3.07 -18.93 -3.61
CA GLY A 86 3.52 -20.28 -3.95
C GLY A 86 4.96 -20.32 -4.46
N MET A 87 5.40 -19.30 -5.20
CA MET A 87 6.79 -19.15 -5.64
C MET A 87 7.71 -18.85 -4.46
N LEU A 88 7.30 -17.93 -3.59
CA LEU A 88 8.04 -17.55 -2.39
C LEU A 88 8.23 -18.74 -1.44
N GLN A 89 7.15 -19.49 -1.15
CA GLN A 89 7.20 -20.67 -0.29
C GLN A 89 8.15 -21.76 -0.81
N ARG A 90 8.29 -21.88 -2.14
CA ARG A 90 9.19 -22.83 -2.80
C ARG A 90 10.61 -22.29 -3.01
N GLY A 91 10.89 -21.07 -2.53
CA GLY A 91 12.20 -20.42 -2.70
C GLY A 91 12.55 -20.08 -4.14
N ARG A 92 11.56 -19.85 -5.01
CA ARG A 92 11.77 -19.42 -6.40
C ARG A 92 12.02 -17.91 -6.53
N ILE A 93 11.66 -17.18 -5.48
CA ILE A 93 11.85 -15.74 -5.32
C ILE A 93 12.18 -15.48 -3.84
N ASP A 94 12.86 -14.38 -3.56
CA ASP A 94 13.31 -14.01 -2.21
C ASP A 94 12.25 -13.21 -1.45
N ALA A 95 11.46 -12.41 -2.16
CA ALA A 95 10.37 -11.63 -1.61
C ALA A 95 9.27 -11.39 -2.64
N ILE A 96 8.08 -10.99 -2.19
CA ILE A 96 7.02 -10.42 -3.04
C ILE A 96 6.64 -9.03 -2.54
N LEU A 97 6.27 -8.15 -3.47
CA LEU A 97 5.68 -6.85 -3.15
C LEU A 97 4.16 -7.00 -3.02
N LEU A 98 3.62 -6.57 -1.88
CA LEU A 98 2.18 -6.56 -1.64
C LEU A 98 1.75 -5.30 -0.90
N GLY A 99 0.48 -4.92 -1.07
CA GLY A 99 -0.15 -3.94 -0.20
C GLY A 99 -0.27 -4.50 1.22
N SER A 100 0.04 -3.69 2.21
CA SER A 100 -0.07 -3.96 3.64
C SER A 100 -1.50 -4.29 4.08
N SER A 101 -2.51 -3.86 3.32
CA SER A 101 -3.91 -4.21 3.57
C SER A 101 -4.27 -5.66 3.24
N ILE A 102 -3.38 -6.42 2.59
CA ILE A 102 -3.64 -7.81 2.22
C ILE A 102 -3.41 -8.72 3.43
N ASP A 103 -4.46 -9.41 3.89
CA ASP A 103 -4.35 -10.48 4.89
C ASP A 103 -3.75 -11.75 4.25
N ILE A 104 -2.42 -11.85 4.32
CA ILE A 104 -1.65 -12.97 3.76
C ILE A 104 -2.02 -14.29 4.43
N SER A 105 -2.24 -14.28 5.74
CA SER A 105 -2.57 -15.47 6.52
C SER A 105 -3.91 -16.05 6.06
N ARG A 106 -4.94 -15.22 5.95
CA ARG A 106 -6.25 -15.63 5.44
C ARG A 106 -6.20 -16.06 3.98
N LEU A 107 -5.46 -15.33 3.13
CA LEU A 107 -5.29 -15.71 1.74
C LEU A 107 -4.63 -17.08 1.61
N ALA A 108 -3.58 -17.34 2.37
CA ALA A 108 -2.89 -18.63 2.40
C ALA A 108 -3.78 -19.75 2.97
N GLN A 109 -4.57 -19.49 4.02
CA GLN A 109 -5.52 -20.46 4.59
C GLN A 109 -6.56 -20.94 3.57
N SER A 110 -6.97 -20.07 2.65
CA SER A 110 -7.93 -20.40 1.61
C SER A 110 -7.38 -21.33 0.52
N TRP A 111 -6.09 -21.69 0.56
CA TRP A 111 -5.43 -22.46 -0.50
C TRP A 111 -4.66 -23.69 0.03
N PRO A 112 -5.05 -24.93 -0.35
CA PRO A 112 -4.44 -26.16 0.18
C PRO A 112 -2.93 -26.31 0.03
N GLY A 113 -2.31 -25.57 -0.90
CA GLY A 113 -0.86 -25.63 -1.18
C GLY A 113 -0.02 -24.58 -0.46
N LEU A 114 -0.62 -23.69 0.34
CA LEU A 114 0.08 -22.65 1.08
C LEU A 114 0.01 -22.92 2.58
N HIS A 115 1.10 -22.61 3.27
CA HIS A 115 1.17 -22.65 4.73
C HIS A 115 0.99 -21.23 5.26
N PRO A 116 -0.09 -20.92 5.99
CA PRO A 116 -0.38 -19.56 6.47
C PRO A 116 0.76 -18.97 7.29
N ASP A 117 1.43 -19.79 8.09
CA ASP A 117 2.53 -19.36 8.96
C ASP A 117 3.90 -19.31 8.27
N ALA A 118 3.97 -19.60 6.96
CA ALA A 118 5.23 -19.63 6.22
C ALA A 118 5.71 -18.25 5.75
N PHE A 119 4.94 -17.19 5.98
CA PHE A 119 5.23 -15.85 5.48
C PHE A 119 5.39 -14.85 6.61
N THR A 120 6.22 -13.84 6.38
CA THR A 120 6.32 -12.67 7.25
C THR A 120 6.59 -11.42 6.42
N THR A 121 6.28 -10.27 6.97
CA THR A 121 6.47 -8.96 6.33
C THR A 121 7.71 -8.28 6.91
N LEU A 122 8.58 -7.74 6.06
CA LEU A 122 9.69 -6.91 6.51
C LEU A 122 9.15 -5.57 7.04
N PRO A 123 9.74 -5.01 8.12
CA PRO A 123 9.14 -3.89 8.83
C PRO A 123 9.19 -2.55 8.08
N VAL A 124 10.10 -2.42 7.10
CA VAL A 124 10.26 -1.18 6.33
C VAL A 124 9.47 -1.29 5.03
N PRO A 125 8.52 -0.38 4.77
CA PRO A 125 7.79 -0.36 3.51
C PRO A 125 8.68 0.09 2.35
N VAL A 126 8.43 -0.45 1.16
CA VAL A 126 9.07 -0.02 -0.10
C VAL A 126 8.50 1.31 -0.57
N LYS A 127 7.19 1.49 -0.39
CA LYS A 127 6.48 2.73 -0.72
C LYS A 127 5.34 2.91 0.26
N SER A 128 5.05 4.16 0.59
CA SER A 128 3.85 4.54 1.34
C SER A 128 3.05 5.52 0.49
N ASP A 129 1.74 5.34 0.46
CA ASP A 129 0.82 6.21 -0.27
C ASP A 129 -0.38 6.55 0.62
N SER A 130 -0.36 7.78 1.12
CA SER A 130 -1.43 8.33 1.94
C SER A 130 -2.58 8.79 1.04
N LYS A 131 -3.79 8.41 1.42
CA LYS A 131 -5.03 8.76 0.76
C LYS A 131 -5.72 9.85 1.56
N HIS A 132 -6.05 10.93 0.89
CA HIS A 132 -6.60 12.14 1.49
C HIS A 132 -7.96 12.48 0.87
N MET A 133 -8.70 13.36 1.52
CA MET A 133 -9.70 14.18 0.85
C MET A 133 -8.99 15.38 0.21
N GLY A 134 -9.22 15.61 -1.08
CA GLY A 134 -8.85 16.83 -1.77
C GLY A 134 -10.09 17.66 -2.08
N ILE A 135 -10.07 18.96 -1.82
CA ILE A 135 -11.11 19.91 -2.22
C ILE A 135 -10.50 20.95 -3.14
N ALA A 136 -11.15 21.24 -4.26
CA ALA A 136 -10.62 22.20 -5.23
C ALA A 136 -10.38 23.57 -4.56
N LYS A 137 -9.18 24.13 -4.70
CA LYS A 137 -8.79 25.41 -4.06
C LYS A 137 -9.74 26.56 -4.40
N ALA A 138 -10.29 26.53 -5.62
CA ALA A 138 -11.25 27.54 -6.11
C ALA A 138 -12.50 27.66 -5.21
N LEU A 139 -12.86 26.60 -4.48
CA LEU A 139 -14.01 26.59 -3.56
C LEU A 139 -13.71 27.27 -2.22
N LYS A 140 -12.42 27.47 -1.87
CA LYS A 140 -11.97 28.12 -0.63
C LYS A 140 -12.58 27.51 0.64
N MET A 141 -12.69 26.18 0.68
CA MET A 141 -13.33 25.43 1.77
C MET A 141 -12.33 24.90 2.81
N GLY A 142 -11.29 25.65 3.14
CA GLY A 142 -10.33 25.26 4.18
C GLY A 142 -11.00 24.93 5.51
N TRP A 143 -12.05 25.68 5.87
CA TRP A 143 -12.87 25.43 7.06
C TRP A 143 -13.47 24.02 7.10
N PHE A 144 -13.86 23.46 5.94
CA PHE A 144 -14.44 22.12 5.89
C PHE A 144 -13.36 21.07 6.15
N LEU A 145 -12.17 21.26 5.57
CA LEU A 145 -11.03 20.36 5.82
C LEU A 145 -10.63 20.37 7.29
N GLU A 146 -10.65 21.53 7.96
CA GLU A 146 -10.42 21.62 9.40
C GLU A 146 -11.46 20.82 10.20
N GLN A 147 -12.75 20.97 9.90
CA GLN A 147 -13.81 20.20 10.55
C GLN A 147 -13.67 18.70 10.27
N PHE A 148 -13.38 18.34 9.03
CA PHE A 148 -13.14 16.96 8.62
C PHE A 148 -11.95 16.34 9.37
N ASN A 149 -10.85 17.08 9.51
CA ASN A 149 -9.67 16.65 10.27
C ASN A 149 -9.98 16.46 11.76
N GLN A 150 -10.81 17.32 12.35
CA GLN A 150 -11.29 17.14 13.72
C GLN A 150 -12.13 15.87 13.87
N CYS A 151 -13.02 15.57 12.91
CA CYS A 151 -13.78 14.33 12.89
C CYS A 151 -12.87 13.10 12.75
N LEU A 152 -11.86 13.15 11.87
CA LEU A 152 -10.88 12.07 11.72
C LEU A 152 -10.18 11.81 13.05
N LYS A 153 -9.62 12.87 13.65
CA LYS A 153 -8.93 12.78 14.94
C LYS A 153 -9.83 12.19 16.02
N ASN A 154 -11.04 12.70 16.18
CA ASN A 154 -11.98 12.20 17.18
C ASN A 154 -12.35 10.73 16.94
N GLY A 155 -12.58 10.32 15.69
CA GLY A 155 -12.90 8.94 15.35
C GLY A 155 -11.78 7.95 15.68
N HIS A 156 -10.52 8.37 15.52
CA HIS A 156 -9.35 7.59 15.95
C HIS A 156 -9.19 7.58 17.47
N ASP A 157 -9.22 8.75 18.13
CA ASP A 157 -9.01 8.88 19.58
C ASP A 157 -10.05 8.10 20.39
N THR A 158 -11.29 8.06 19.91
CA THR A 158 -12.41 7.36 20.57
C THR A 158 -12.49 5.88 20.21
N GLY A 159 -11.69 5.42 19.24
CA GLY A 159 -11.78 4.06 18.70
C GLY A 159 -13.01 3.79 17.84
N PHE A 160 -13.83 4.80 17.52
CA PHE A 160 -15.04 4.67 16.71
C PHE A 160 -14.77 4.07 15.32
N PHE A 161 -13.62 4.37 14.72
CA PHE A 161 -13.25 3.81 13.42
C PHE A 161 -12.78 2.36 13.46
N ALA A 162 -12.34 1.84 14.61
CA ALA A 162 -11.81 0.48 14.70
C ALA A 162 -12.78 -0.61 14.18
N PRO A 163 -14.07 -0.66 14.58
CA PRO A 163 -14.99 -1.66 14.05
C PRO A 163 -15.32 -1.45 12.57
N ILE A 164 -15.36 -0.20 12.09
CA ILE A 164 -15.61 0.10 10.67
C ILE A 164 -14.46 -0.42 9.81
N ILE A 165 -13.22 -0.10 10.20
CA ILE A 165 -12.03 -0.58 9.51
C ILE A 165 -12.00 -2.11 9.53
N TYR A 166 -12.25 -2.73 10.69
CA TYR A 166 -12.28 -4.18 10.82
C TYR A 166 -13.28 -4.85 9.84
N GLN A 167 -14.47 -4.28 9.67
CA GLN A 167 -15.51 -4.82 8.78
C GLN A 167 -15.11 -4.78 7.30
N TYR A 168 -14.29 -3.82 6.87
CA TYR A 168 -13.92 -3.64 5.46
C TYR A 168 -12.49 -4.11 5.15
N SER A 169 -11.72 -4.50 6.16
CA SER A 169 -10.35 -5.00 6.01
C SER A 169 -10.19 -6.50 6.33
N ASN A 170 -11.22 -7.15 6.89
CA ASN A 170 -11.29 -8.60 7.17
C ASN A 170 -12.64 -9.17 6.70
#